data_AF-A0A0G3BHG9-F1
#
_entry.id   AF-A0A0G3BHG9-F1
#
_cell.length_a   1.000
_cell.length_b   1.000
_cell.length_c   1.000
_cell.angle_alpha   90.00
_cell.angle_beta   90.00
_cell.angle_gamma   90.00
#
_symmetry.space_group_name_H-M   'P 1'
#
loop_
_entity.id
_entity.type
_entity.pdbx_description
1 polymer ?
#
loop_
_entity_poly.entity_id
_entity_poly.type
_entity_poly.pdbx_seq_one_letter_code
_entity_poly.pdbx_strand_id
1 'polypeptide(L)'
;MHSQGEMPFLGQVGEFHQLPQALIHKASFSACLGKAALHSGMDDHEIADQIPISHGYMSKFMRNVGQQWAKRLVKFMHITQSLAPLQWIAEQMGCDVVLRSSKEARIRALEAELQAARRAA
;
A
#
# COMPACT_ATOMS: atom_id res chain seq x y z
N MET A 1 41.78 -27.44 -12.87
CA MET A 1 40.64 -27.44 -11.93
C MET A 1 40.52 -26.06 -11.32
N HIS A 2 39.67 -25.19 -11.88
CA HIS A 2 39.28 -23.94 -11.25
C HIS A 2 37.78 -24.04 -10.98
N SER A 3 37.45 -24.36 -9.73
CA SER A 3 36.08 -24.37 -9.23
C SER A 3 35.58 -22.94 -9.25
N GLN A 4 34.69 -22.60 -10.19
CA GLN A 4 33.86 -21.41 -10.06
C GLN A 4 33.02 -21.58 -8.81
N GLY A 5 33.30 -20.76 -7.79
CA GLY A 5 32.46 -20.66 -6.61
C GLY A 5 31.07 -20.23 -7.02
N GLU A 6 30.08 -21.02 -6.65
CA GLU A 6 28.67 -20.69 -6.75
C GLU A 6 28.44 -19.32 -6.11
N MET A 7 27.93 -18.35 -6.88
CA MET A 7 27.48 -17.08 -6.33
C MET A 7 26.22 -17.34 -5.49
N PRO A 8 26.21 -16.96 -4.20
CA PRO A 8 25.04 -17.17 -3.37
C PRO A 8 23.93 -16.18 -3.76
N PHE A 9 22.79 -16.77 -4.12
CA PHE A 9 21.42 -16.25 -4.01
C PHE A 9 21.09 -14.88 -4.62
N LEU A 10 20.32 -14.93 -5.72
CA LEU A 10 19.49 -13.84 -6.22
C LEU A 10 18.73 -13.16 -5.07
N GLY A 11 18.78 -11.82 -5.10
CA GLY A 11 18.41 -10.93 -4.02
C GLY A 11 17.08 -11.24 -3.33
N GLN A 12 17.10 -11.18 -2.01
CA GLN A 12 15.92 -11.18 -1.18
C GLN A 12 15.06 -9.96 -1.59
N VAL A 13 13.93 -10.21 -2.25
CA VAL A 13 12.94 -9.16 -2.55
C VAL A 13 12.42 -8.66 -1.19
N GLY A 14 12.68 -7.38 -0.88
CA GLY A 14 12.17 -6.78 0.35
C GLY A 14 10.65 -6.86 0.38
N GLU A 15 10.08 -7.28 1.52
CA GLU A 15 8.63 -7.33 1.68
C GLU A 15 8.03 -5.91 1.71
N PHE A 16 6.83 -5.76 1.15
CA PHE A 16 6.10 -4.49 1.27
C PHE A 16 5.78 -4.18 2.73
N HIS A 17 6.28 -3.04 3.21
CA HIS A 17 5.98 -2.58 4.56
C HIS A 17 4.57 -1.98 4.66
N GLN A 18 3.75 -2.54 5.54
CA GLN A 18 2.41 -2.04 5.84
C GLN A 18 2.43 -1.11 7.07
N LEU A 19 1.96 0.13 6.89
CA LEU A 19 1.75 1.04 8.00
C LEU A 19 0.50 0.65 8.82
N PRO A 20 0.53 0.76 10.16
CA PRO A 20 -0.64 0.56 11.01
C PRO A 20 -1.85 1.41 10.57
N GLN A 21 -3.05 0.82 10.54
CA GLN A 21 -4.27 1.52 10.10
C GLN A 21 -4.55 2.80 10.88
N ALA A 22 -4.27 2.83 12.18
CA ALA A 22 -4.46 4.01 13.02
C ALA A 22 -3.62 5.21 12.56
N LEU A 23 -2.43 4.96 12.00
CA LEU A 23 -1.58 6.00 11.42
C LEU A 23 -2.13 6.46 10.08
N ILE A 24 -2.51 5.53 9.19
CA ILE A 24 -3.11 5.86 7.89
C ILE A 24 -4.37 6.72 8.05
N HIS A 25 -5.22 6.43 9.04
CA HIS A 25 -6.46 7.16 9.23
C HIS A 25 -6.27 8.65 9.57
N LYS A 26 -5.14 9.01 10.19
CA LYS A 26 -4.82 10.38 10.60
C LYS A 26 -3.80 11.06 9.68
N ALA A 27 -3.17 10.31 8.78
CA ALA A 27 -2.12 10.82 7.91
C ALA A 27 -2.69 11.51 6.67
N SER A 28 -2.02 12.56 6.22
CA SER A 28 -2.20 13.07 4.86
C SER A 28 -1.47 12.17 3.86
N PHE A 29 -1.83 12.24 2.57
CA PHE A 29 -1.13 11.46 1.53
C PHE A 29 0.37 11.77 1.48
N SER A 30 0.76 13.05 1.59
CA SER A 30 2.17 13.44 1.71
C SER A 30 2.86 12.87 2.95
N ALA A 31 2.18 12.75 4.08
CA ALA A 31 2.75 12.11 5.26
C ALA A 31 3.00 10.61 5.02
N CYS A 32 2.10 9.92 4.31
CA CYS A 32 2.31 8.54 3.89
C CYS A 32 3.51 8.41 2.93
N LEU A 33 3.63 9.31 1.95
CA LEU A 33 4.77 9.34 1.03
C LEU A 33 6.10 9.54 1.77
N GLY A 34 6.17 10.52 2.67
CA GLY A 34 7.37 10.77 3.47
C GLY A 34 7.74 9.59 4.38
N LYS A 35 6.74 8.88 4.92
CA LYS A 35 6.98 7.64 5.69
C LYS A 35 7.49 6.50 4.82
N ALA A 36 7.00 6.37 3.59
CA ALA A 36 7.48 5.38 2.63
C ALA A 36 8.94 5.66 2.22
N ALA A 37 9.26 6.91 1.87
CA ALA A 37 10.63 7.34 1.56
C ALA A 37 11.58 7.07 2.74
N LEU A 38 11.19 7.50 3.95
CA LEU A 38 11.95 7.23 5.18
C LEU A 38 12.19 5.74 5.42
N HIS A 39 11.19 4.90 5.22
CA HIS A 39 11.33 3.45 5.38
C HIS A 39 12.26 2.83 4.34
N SER A 40 12.21 3.32 3.10
CA SER A 40 13.07 2.84 2.01
C SER A 40 14.52 3.28 2.15
N GLY A 41 14.81 4.30 2.96
CA GLY A 41 16.12 4.93 3.07
C GLY A 41 16.49 5.84 1.90
N MET A 42 15.61 5.98 0.90
CA MET A 42 15.83 6.81 -0.27
C MET A 42 15.33 8.24 -0.08
N ASP A 43 16.04 9.19 -0.67
CA ASP A 43 15.59 10.57 -0.79
C ASP A 43 14.74 10.84 -2.05
N ASP A 44 14.16 12.04 -2.14
CA ASP A 44 13.30 12.44 -3.27
C ASP A 44 14.03 12.35 -4.63
N HIS A 45 15.35 12.59 -4.67
CA HIS A 45 16.10 12.54 -5.92
C HIS A 45 16.32 11.10 -6.36
N GLU A 46 16.74 10.23 -5.43
CA GLU A 46 16.95 8.80 -5.70
C GLU A 46 15.65 8.11 -6.15
N ILE A 47 14.51 8.48 -5.56
CA ILE A 47 13.21 7.96 -6.00
C ILE A 47 12.85 8.49 -7.40
N ALA A 48 13.17 9.75 -7.71
CA ALA A 48 12.92 10.34 -9.03
C ALA A 48 13.80 9.75 -10.14
N ASP A 49 14.99 9.25 -9.81
CA ASP A 49 15.84 8.54 -10.76
C ASP A 49 15.28 7.16 -11.10
N GLN A 50 14.58 6.52 -10.15
CA GLN A 50 13.97 5.20 -10.35
C GLN A 50 12.57 5.25 -10.98
N ILE A 51 11.82 6.33 -10.76
CA ILE A 51 10.51 6.56 -11.36
C ILE A 51 10.71 7.70 -12.35
N PRO A 52 10.67 7.48 -13.68
CA PRO A 52 11.16 8.43 -14.70
C PRO A 52 10.34 9.74 -14.76
N ILE A 53 10.53 10.59 -13.75
CA ILE A 53 9.89 11.88 -13.54
C ILE A 53 10.96 12.88 -13.12
N SER A 54 10.78 14.16 -13.41
CA SER A 54 11.79 15.16 -13.03
C SER A 54 11.88 15.34 -11.52
N HIS A 55 13.08 15.60 -10.99
CA HIS A 55 13.27 15.92 -9.56
C HIS A 55 12.37 17.08 -9.11
N GLY A 56 12.20 18.11 -9.95
CA GLY A 56 11.31 19.23 -9.67
C GLY A 56 9.84 18.82 -9.56
N TYR A 57 9.40 17.81 -10.32
CA TYR A 57 8.07 17.24 -10.18
C TYR A 57 7.98 16.36 -8.92
N MET A 58 8.98 15.52 -8.63
CA MET A 58 9.02 14.71 -7.42
C MET A 58 8.93 15.55 -6.15
N SER A 59 9.71 16.63 -6.06
CA SER A 59 9.67 17.56 -4.93
C SER A 59 8.26 18.14 -4.73
N LYS A 60 7.57 18.51 -5.82
CA LYS A 60 6.17 18.98 -5.78
C LYS A 60 5.19 17.87 -5.41
N PHE A 61 5.45 16.63 -5.84
CA PHE A 61 4.65 15.45 -5.53
C PHE A 61 4.69 15.15 -4.04
N MET A 62 5.88 15.11 -3.44
CA MET A 62 6.10 14.91 -2.00
C MET A 62 5.47 16.03 -1.16
N ARG A 63 5.47 17.27 -1.66
CA ARG A 63 4.96 18.48 -0.97
C ARG A 63 3.49 18.82 -1.25
N ASN A 64 2.65 17.84 -1.57
CA ASN A 64 1.19 17.94 -1.77
C ASN A 64 0.68 18.57 -3.08
N VAL A 65 1.53 19.15 -3.93
CA VAL A 65 1.06 19.83 -5.16
C VAL A 65 0.85 18.82 -6.29
N GLY A 66 1.78 17.87 -6.46
CA GLY A 66 1.72 16.87 -7.52
C GLY A 66 0.68 15.77 -7.29
N GLN A 67 0.24 15.54 -6.06
CA GLN A 67 -0.66 14.44 -5.69
C GLN A 67 -2.16 14.69 -5.97
N GLN A 68 -2.53 15.80 -6.62
CA GLN A 68 -3.94 16.17 -6.82
C GLN A 68 -4.74 15.12 -7.59
N TRP A 69 -4.09 14.40 -8.50
CA TRP A 69 -4.71 13.30 -9.23
C TRP A 69 -5.22 12.20 -8.28
N ALA A 70 -4.47 11.85 -7.23
CA ALA A 70 -4.85 10.78 -6.30
C ALA A 70 -6.11 11.16 -5.52
N LYS A 71 -6.20 12.42 -5.07
CA LYS A 71 -7.40 12.95 -4.40
C LYS A 71 -8.62 12.95 -5.33
N ARG A 72 -8.43 13.32 -6.60
CA ARG A 72 -9.48 13.29 -7.62
C ARG A 72 -9.93 11.87 -7.94
N LEU A 73 -9.01 10.91 -8.00
CA LEU A 73 -9.32 9.50 -8.23
C LEU A 73 -10.17 8.92 -7.09
N VAL A 74 -9.83 9.23 -5.84
CA VAL A 74 -10.67 8.86 -4.69
C VAL A 74 -12.08 9.44 -4.85
N LYS A 75 -12.20 10.72 -5.19
CA LYS A 75 -13.51 11.36 -5.41
C LYS A 75 -14.28 10.72 -6.58
N PHE A 76 -13.59 10.38 -7.66
CA PHE A 76 -14.17 9.68 -8.81
C PHE A 76 -14.79 8.34 -8.40
N MET A 77 -14.07 7.52 -7.63
CA MET A 77 -14.59 6.24 -7.14
C MET A 77 -15.81 6.40 -6.22
N HIS A 78 -15.82 7.43 -5.36
CA HIS A 78 -16.99 7.73 -4.54
C HIS A 78 -18.20 8.17 -5.38
N ILE A 79 -18.00 8.98 -6.42
CA ILE A 79 -19.11 9.46 -7.27
C ILE A 79 -19.67 8.31 -8.12
N THR A 80 -18.79 7.50 -8.70
CA THR A 80 -19.17 6.40 -9.59
C THR A 80 -19.57 5.12 -8.86
N GLN A 81 -19.37 5.06 -7.55
CA GLN A 81 -19.56 3.86 -6.72
C GLN A 81 -18.80 2.64 -7.25
N SER A 82 -17.67 2.87 -7.94
CA SER A 82 -16.83 1.81 -8.51
C SER A 82 -15.44 1.82 -7.87
N LEU A 83 -15.01 0.65 -7.41
CA LEU A 83 -13.66 0.41 -6.89
C LEU A 83 -12.68 -0.04 -7.96
N ALA A 84 -13.10 -0.13 -9.23
CA ALA A 84 -12.28 -0.69 -10.31
C ALA A 84 -10.87 -0.07 -10.39
N PRO A 85 -10.67 1.26 -10.26
CA PRO A 85 -9.32 1.82 -10.26
C PRO A 85 -8.47 1.35 -9.09
N LEU A 86 -9.05 1.23 -7.88
CA LEU A 86 -8.35 0.72 -6.71
C LEU A 86 -8.01 -0.77 -6.85
N GLN A 87 -8.94 -1.57 -7.40
CA GLN A 87 -8.71 -2.99 -7.68
C GLN A 87 -7.58 -3.18 -8.68
N TRP A 88 -7.53 -2.38 -9.75
CA TRP A 88 -6.44 -2.43 -10.72
C TRP A 88 -5.09 -2.08 -10.06
N ILE A 89 -5.04 -1.01 -9.24
CA ILE A 89 -3.81 -0.63 -8.51
C ILE A 89 -3.38 -1.76 -7.57
N ALA A 90 -4.31 -2.38 -6.85
CA ALA A 90 -4.03 -3.45 -5.92
C ALA A 90 -3.47 -4.70 -6.63
N GLU A 91 -4.05 -5.06 -7.79
CA GLU A 91 -3.54 -6.13 -8.67
C GLU A 91 -2.09 -5.87 -9.10
N GLN A 92 -1.76 -4.63 -9.51
CA GLN A 92 -0.37 -4.28 -9.90
C GLN A 92 0.62 -4.40 -8.72
N MET A 93 0.13 -4.27 -7.49
CA MET A 93 0.93 -4.40 -6.27
C MET A 93 0.90 -5.82 -5.68
N GLY A 94 0.18 -6.75 -6.30
CA GLY A 94 -0.01 -8.11 -5.79
C GLY A 94 -0.78 -8.16 -4.46
N CYS A 95 -1.76 -7.27 -4.26
CA CYS A 95 -2.53 -7.20 -3.03
C CYS A 95 -4.05 -7.21 -3.26
N ASP A 96 -4.79 -7.68 -2.25
CA ASP A 96 -6.25 -7.73 -2.26
C ASP A 96 -6.89 -6.47 -1.67
N VAL A 97 -7.98 -6.00 -2.29
CA VAL A 97 -8.84 -4.95 -1.74
C VAL A 97 -9.90 -5.57 -0.83
N VAL A 98 -9.78 -5.36 0.48
CA VAL A 98 -10.78 -5.82 1.46
C VAL A 98 -11.59 -4.64 2.00
N LEU A 99 -12.90 -4.66 1.75
CA LEU A 99 -13.82 -3.67 2.32
C LEU A 99 -13.92 -3.79 3.84
N ARG A 100 -13.90 -2.66 4.55
CA ARG A 100 -13.94 -2.65 6.02
C ARG A 100 -15.23 -3.29 6.56
N SER A 101 -16.37 -3.00 5.93
CA SER A 101 -17.66 -3.58 6.31
C SER A 101 -17.70 -5.10 6.13
N SER A 102 -16.94 -5.67 5.17
CA SER A 102 -16.85 -7.12 5.01
C SER A 102 -16.02 -7.77 6.11
N LYS A 103 -14.98 -7.09 6.64
CA LYS A 103 -14.26 -7.55 7.84
C LYS A 103 -15.14 -7.55 9.08
N GLU A 104 -15.89 -6.48 9.33
CA GLU A 104 -16.81 -6.43 10.48
C GLU A 104 -17.97 -7.42 10.34
N ALA A 105 -18.49 -7.64 9.14
CA ALA A 105 -19.45 -8.70 8.86
C ALA A 105 -18.83 -10.09 9.10
N ARG A 106 -17.58 -10.30 8.69
CA ARG A 106 -16.84 -11.55 8.90
C ARG A 106 -16.52 -11.80 10.36
N ILE A 107 -16.12 -10.77 11.11
CA ILE A 107 -15.88 -10.85 12.56
C ILE A 107 -17.17 -11.24 13.26
N ARG A 108 -18.30 -10.57 12.97
CA ARG A 108 -19.61 -10.93 13.54
C ARG A 108 -20.03 -12.37 13.20
N ALA A 109 -19.77 -12.82 11.97
CA ALA A 109 -20.05 -14.20 11.57
C ALA A 109 -19.18 -15.20 12.35
N LEU A 110 -17.88 -14.96 12.46
CA LEU A 110 -16.95 -15.82 13.21
C LEU A 110 -17.24 -15.82 14.71
N GLU A 111 -17.63 -14.68 15.29
CA GLU A 111 -18.07 -14.59 16.68
C GLU A 111 -19.35 -15.40 16.93
N ALA A 112 -20.30 -15.39 15.99
CA ALA A 112 -21.52 -16.20 16.06
C ALA A 112 -21.21 -17.71 15.98
N GLU A 113 -20.30 -18.11 15.07
CA GLU A 113 -19.83 -19.50 14.96
C GLU A 113 -19.14 -19.97 16.26
N LEU A 114 -18.27 -19.15 16.84
CA LEU A 114 -17.59 -19.45 18.09
C LEU A 114 -18.58 -19.63 19.26
N GLN A 115 -19.61 -18.79 19.34
CA GLN A 115 -20.65 -18.90 20.35
C GLN A 115 -21.51 -20.15 20.18
N ALA A 116 -21.83 -20.52 18.94
CA ALA A 116 -22.56 -21.76 18.66
C ALA A 116 -21.74 -23.00 19.07
N ALA A 117 -20.45 -23.03 18.74
CA ALA A 117 -19.54 -24.12 19.15
C ALA A 117 -19.40 -24.21 20.68
N ARG A 118 -19.31 -23.07 21.37
CA ARG A 118 -19.24 -23.03 22.85
C ARG A 118 -20.51 -23.49 23.55
N ARG A 119 -21.67 -23.38 22.91
CA ARG A 119 -22.96 -23.88 23.45
C ARG A 119 -23.17 -25.36 23.16
N ALA A 120 -22.49 -25.89 22.15
CA ALA A 120 -22.53 -27.29 21.76
C ALA A 120 -21.46 -28.15 22.45
N ALA A 121 -20.52 -27.52 23.16
CA ALA A 121 -19.52 -28.13 24.04
C ALA A 121 -19.99 -28.07 25.50
#